data_AF-A0A1B6ISE5-F1
#
_entry.id   AF-A0A1B6ISE5-F1
#
_cell.length_a   1.000
_cell.length_b   1.000
_cell.length_c   1.000
_cell.angle_alpha   90.00
_cell.angle_beta   90.00
_cell.angle_gamma   90.00
#
_symmetry.space_group_name_H-M   'P 1'
#
loop_
_entity.id
_entity.type
_entity.pdbx_description
1 polymer ?
#
loop_
_entity_poly.entity_id
_entity_poly.type
_entity_poly.pdbx_seq_one_letter_code
_entity_poly.pdbx_strand_id
1 'polypeptide(L)'
;MAVVTDSVLVDVLLAIIPALYFLYWYITNNDDYWDKRGVVNFKKGLFWGILLGKKSQADGIREIYNQFSEEKYVGLFQFKKPVLMVRDPELINKVLVKDFTHFQDRGNPRTKRDLFSKNLFRLRGRIWRALRYKLTPTFTTGKLRGMFEQISKSGENL
;
A
#
# COMPACT_ATOMS: atom_id res chain seq x y z
N MET A 1 19.35 25.89 -28.80
CA MET A 1 19.69 27.12 -28.07
C MET A 1 19.41 26.86 -26.61
N ALA A 2 20.40 27.13 -25.76
CA ALA A 2 20.18 27.18 -24.33
C ALA A 2 19.35 28.44 -23.99
N VAL A 3 18.48 28.35 -23.00
CA VAL A 3 17.41 29.31 -22.70
C VAL A 3 17.87 30.35 -21.68
N VAL A 4 18.85 30.03 -20.82
CA VAL A 4 19.29 30.92 -19.72
C VAL A 4 20.82 31.05 -19.61
N THR A 5 21.60 29.99 -19.89
CA THR A 5 23.08 29.99 -19.88
C THR A 5 23.65 29.46 -21.19
N ASP A 6 24.95 29.56 -21.43
CA ASP A 6 25.59 29.02 -22.66
C ASP A 6 25.60 27.47 -22.74
N SER A 7 25.17 26.79 -21.67
CA SER A 7 25.17 25.34 -21.57
C SER A 7 23.78 24.79 -21.31
N VAL A 8 23.28 24.00 -22.26
CA VAL A 8 21.99 23.28 -22.15
C VAL A 8 21.94 22.40 -20.89
N LEU A 9 23.07 21.86 -20.46
CA LEU A 9 23.16 21.02 -19.26
C LEU A 9 22.89 21.83 -17.98
N VAL A 10 23.40 23.07 -17.91
CA VAL A 10 23.18 23.96 -16.76
C VAL A 10 21.73 24.41 -16.69
N ASP A 11 21.11 24.72 -17.82
CA ASP A 11 19.69 25.07 -17.89
C ASP A 11 18.78 23.91 -17.45
N VAL A 12 19.10 22.68 -17.85
CA VAL A 12 18.36 21.48 -17.42
C VAL A 12 18.48 21.27 -15.90
N LEU A 13 19.67 21.44 -15.32
CA LEU A 13 19.87 21.33 -13.87
C LEU A 13 19.10 22.43 -13.11
N LEU A 14 19.13 23.67 -13.61
CA LEU A 14 18.38 24.80 -13.03
C LEU A 14 16.87 24.59 -13.06
N ALA A 15 16.32 23.81 -14.00
CA ALA A 15 14.91 23.45 -14.01
C ALA A 15 14.60 22.27 -13.08
N ILE A 16 15.46 21.25 -13.06
CA ILE A 16 15.23 20.00 -12.30
C ILE A 16 15.34 20.23 -10.79
N ILE A 17 16.34 20.97 -10.32
CA ILE A 17 16.58 21.18 -8.88
C ILE A 17 15.36 21.82 -8.17
N PRO A 18 14.83 22.97 -8.62
CA PRO A 18 13.64 23.56 -8.00
C PRO A 18 12.39 22.69 -8.19
N ALA A 19 12.25 21.96 -9.31
CA ALA A 19 11.16 21.01 -9.50
C ALA A 19 11.20 19.86 -8.46
N LEU A 20 12.39 19.30 -8.19
CA LEU A 20 12.57 18.27 -7.17
C LEU A 20 12.36 18.82 -5.76
N TYR A 21 12.83 20.04 -5.46
CA TYR A 21 12.59 20.70 -4.19
C TYR A 21 11.10 20.95 -3.96
N PHE A 22 10.40 21.49 -4.95
CA PHE A 22 8.96 21.73 -4.88
C PHE A 22 8.18 20.41 -4.72
N LEU A 23 8.58 19.36 -5.43
CA LEU A 23 8.00 18.02 -5.28
C LEU A 23 8.21 17.47 -3.87
N TYR A 24 9.43 17.58 -3.32
CA TYR A 24 9.75 17.15 -1.97
C TYR A 24 8.92 17.90 -0.93
N TRP A 25 8.89 19.24 -1.00
CA TRP A 25 8.09 20.08 -0.13
C TRP A 25 6.61 19.71 -0.25
N TYR A 26 6.10 19.60 -1.47
CA TYR A 26 4.71 19.23 -1.71
C TYR A 26 4.33 17.92 -1.02
N ILE A 27 5.19 16.89 -1.09
CA ILE A 27 4.93 15.57 -0.47
C ILE A 27 5.04 15.62 1.07
N THR A 28 5.97 16.40 1.62
CA THR A 28 6.31 16.43 3.06
C THR A 28 5.57 17.49 3.88
N ASN A 29 4.94 18.48 3.25
CA ASN A 29 4.27 19.60 3.92
C ASN A 29 2.96 19.25 4.69
N ASN A 30 2.68 17.97 4.99
CA ASN A 30 1.45 17.55 5.69
C ASN A 30 1.74 16.48 6.74
N ASP A 31 2.77 16.69 7.55
CA ASP A 31 3.27 15.71 8.51
C ASP A 31 2.57 15.78 9.88
N ASP A 32 1.76 16.81 10.14
CA ASP A 32 1.13 17.06 11.44
C ASP A 32 -0.18 16.27 11.69
N TYR A 33 -0.67 15.51 10.70
CA TYR A 33 -1.95 14.81 10.79
C TYR A 33 -2.03 13.83 11.97
N TRP A 34 -0.96 13.06 12.21
CA TRP A 34 -0.87 12.07 13.27
C TRP A 34 -0.51 12.70 14.61
N ASP A 35 0.37 13.70 14.59
CA ASP A 35 0.77 14.46 15.79
C ASP A 35 -0.45 15.14 16.43
N LYS A 36 -1.32 15.77 15.61
CA LYS A 36 -2.60 16.35 16.06
C LYS A 36 -3.58 15.35 16.68
N ARG A 37 -3.37 14.06 16.45
CA ARG A 37 -4.20 12.96 16.98
C ARG A 37 -3.52 12.20 18.11
N GLY A 38 -2.35 12.64 18.56
CA GLY A 38 -1.57 11.97 19.60
C GLY A 38 -1.10 10.58 19.18
N VAL A 39 -0.91 10.33 17.89
CA VAL A 39 -0.41 9.06 17.36
C VAL A 39 1.06 9.20 17.06
N VAL A 40 1.88 8.25 17.54
CA VAL A 40 3.31 8.19 17.21
C VAL A 40 3.46 8.14 15.70
N ASN A 41 4.14 9.15 15.17
CA ASN A 41 4.22 9.42 13.75
C ASN A 41 5.62 9.12 13.23
N PHE A 42 5.68 8.22 12.28
CA PHE A 42 6.91 7.95 11.58
C PHE A 42 7.07 8.93 10.42
N LYS A 43 8.06 9.81 10.55
CA LYS A 43 8.32 10.88 9.59
C LYS A 43 8.71 10.30 8.22
N LYS A 44 8.20 10.92 7.15
CA LYS A 44 8.28 10.46 5.75
C LYS A 44 9.69 10.24 5.20
N GLY A 45 10.72 10.74 5.90
CA GLY A 45 12.12 10.65 5.50
C GLY A 45 12.67 9.22 5.32
N LEU A 46 12.03 8.18 5.86
CA LEU A 46 12.54 6.80 5.68
C LEU A 46 12.04 6.08 4.41
N PHE A 47 11.07 6.66 3.67
CA PHE A 47 10.60 6.04 2.42
C PHE A 47 11.60 6.16 1.26
N TRP A 48 12.70 6.91 1.41
CA TRP A 48 13.71 7.08 0.35
C TRP A 48 14.33 5.77 -0.11
N GLY A 49 14.58 4.82 0.78
CA GLY A 49 15.11 3.50 0.41
C GLY A 49 14.16 2.73 -0.53
N ILE A 50 12.85 2.88 -0.30
CA ILE A 50 11.80 2.28 -1.14
C ILE A 50 11.66 3.06 -2.46
N LEU A 51 11.63 4.39 -2.41
CA LEU A 51 11.45 5.24 -3.60
C LEU A 51 12.63 5.15 -4.57
N LEU A 52 13.85 4.98 -4.06
CA LEU A 52 15.06 4.81 -4.87
C LEU A 52 15.26 3.37 -5.36
N GLY A 53 14.34 2.45 -5.06
CA GLY A 53 14.44 1.03 -5.44
C GLY A 53 15.57 0.26 -4.74
N LYS A 54 16.22 0.86 -3.74
CA LYS A 54 17.31 0.23 -2.97
C LYS A 54 16.82 -0.82 -1.99
N LYS A 55 15.54 -0.75 -1.59
CA LYS A 55 14.88 -1.70 -0.70
C LYS A 55 13.51 -2.08 -1.25
N SER A 56 13.08 -3.31 -0.99
CA SER A 56 11.71 -3.70 -1.28
C SER A 56 10.74 -2.95 -0.35
N GLN A 57 9.50 -2.76 -0.82
CA GLN A 57 8.44 -2.18 0.01
C GLN A 57 8.18 -3.01 1.27
N ALA A 58 8.26 -4.35 1.16
CA ALA A 58 8.04 -5.26 2.27
C ALA A 58 9.12 -5.09 3.35
N ASP A 59 10.38 -4.96 2.95
CA ASP A 59 11.49 -4.78 3.89
C ASP A 59 11.42 -3.44 4.60
N GLY A 60 11.09 -2.35 3.87
CA GLY A 60 10.93 -1.05 4.51
C GLY A 60 9.75 -1.01 5.48
N ILE A 61 8.63 -1.67 5.17
CA ILE A 61 7.51 -1.82 6.11
C ILE A 61 7.94 -2.65 7.33
N ARG A 62 8.72 -3.72 7.15
CA ARG A 62 9.23 -4.56 8.24
C ARG A 62 10.18 -3.79 9.16
N GLU A 63 11.06 -2.95 8.60
CA GLU A 63 11.96 -2.10 9.39
C GLU A 63 11.17 -1.14 10.29
N ILE A 64 10.15 -0.48 9.73
CA ILE A 64 9.25 0.40 10.50
C ILE A 64 8.53 -0.40 11.58
N TYR A 65 7.98 -1.56 11.24
CA TYR A 65 7.33 -2.44 12.19
C TYR A 65 8.27 -2.81 13.34
N ASN A 66 9.52 -3.17 13.06
CA ASN A 66 10.46 -3.56 14.10
C ASN A 66 10.92 -2.36 14.96
N GLN A 67 11.07 -1.17 14.37
CA GLN A 67 11.54 0.03 15.05
C GLN A 67 10.62 0.50 16.18
N PHE A 68 9.31 0.31 16.05
CA PHE A 68 8.33 0.81 17.02
C PHE A 68 7.78 -0.29 17.94
N SER A 69 8.57 -1.32 18.29
CA SER A 69 8.13 -2.58 18.94
C SER A 69 7.12 -2.42 20.08
N GLU A 70 7.26 -1.36 20.86
CA GLU A 70 6.44 -1.05 22.02
C GLU A 70 5.09 -0.39 21.68
N GLU A 71 4.95 0.15 20.47
CA GLU A 71 3.76 0.87 20.03
C GLU A 71 2.71 -0.08 19.44
N LYS A 72 1.46 0.08 19.92
CA LYS A 72 0.31 -0.70 19.44
C LYS A 72 -0.08 -0.36 18.00
N TYR A 73 0.18 0.86 17.58
CA TYR A 73 -0.06 1.36 16.23
C TYR A 73 0.85 2.55 15.92
N VAL A 74 1.17 2.73 14.65
CA VAL A 74 2.07 3.81 14.19
C VAL A 74 1.45 4.52 13.01
N GLY A 75 1.43 5.85 13.09
CA GLY A 75 1.02 6.73 12.00
C GLY A 75 2.10 6.78 10.92
N LEU A 76 1.69 6.55 9.67
CA LEU A 76 2.52 6.59 8.48
C LEU A 76 1.87 7.47 7.43
N PHE A 77 2.64 7.77 6.40
CA PHE A 77 2.10 8.37 5.18
C PHE A 77 2.56 7.59 3.97
N GLN A 78 1.61 7.23 3.11
CA GLN A 78 1.88 6.79 1.76
C GLN A 78 1.71 8.01 0.84
N PHE A 79 2.83 8.63 0.45
CA PHE A 79 2.86 9.95 -0.16
C PHE A 79 2.14 10.99 0.73
N LYS A 80 0.93 11.41 0.36
CA LYS A 80 0.09 12.34 1.14
C LYS A 80 -1.00 11.67 1.95
N LYS A 81 -1.27 10.39 1.68
CA LYS A 81 -2.37 9.67 2.30
C LYS A 81 -1.92 9.19 3.69
N PRO A 82 -2.58 9.60 4.79
CA PRO A 82 -2.30 9.03 6.10
C PRO A 82 -2.68 7.55 6.10
N VAL A 83 -1.80 6.71 6.62
CA VAL A 83 -1.96 5.26 6.77
C VAL A 83 -1.61 4.89 8.20
N LEU A 84 -2.44 4.05 8.84
CA LEU A 84 -2.17 3.56 10.18
C LEU A 84 -1.63 2.13 10.09
N MET A 85 -0.42 1.89 10.60
CA MET A 85 0.10 0.55 10.82
C MET A 85 -0.42 0.06 12.17
N VAL A 86 -1.32 -0.93 12.16
CA VAL A 86 -1.84 -1.56 13.38
C VAL A 86 -1.00 -2.79 13.70
N ARG A 87 -0.60 -2.94 14.96
CA ARG A 87 0.28 -4.03 15.41
C ARG A 87 -0.31 -4.88 16.52
N ASP A 88 -1.07 -4.26 17.40
CA ASP A 88 -1.75 -4.93 18.50
C ASP A 88 -2.77 -5.97 17.96
N PRO A 89 -2.65 -7.27 18.33
CA PRO A 89 -3.54 -8.32 17.84
C PRO A 89 -5.02 -8.09 18.14
N GLU A 90 -5.36 -7.45 19.26
CA GLU A 90 -6.74 -7.14 19.60
C GLU A 90 -7.30 -6.05 18.67
N LEU A 91 -6.50 -5.04 18.36
CA LEU A 91 -6.87 -4.01 17.38
C LEU A 91 -6.97 -4.60 15.96
N ILE A 92 -6.05 -5.49 15.58
CA ILE A 92 -6.12 -6.20 14.29
C ILE A 92 -7.41 -7.01 14.20
N ASN A 93 -7.74 -7.78 15.24
CA ASN A 93 -8.99 -8.54 15.31
C ASN A 93 -10.21 -7.61 15.23
N LYS A 94 -10.16 -6.47 15.93
CA LYS A 94 -11.24 -5.49 15.91
C LYS A 94 -11.46 -4.94 14.51
N VAL A 95 -10.42 -4.50 13.81
CA VAL A 95 -10.50 -3.94 12.45
C VAL A 95 -10.90 -4.98 11.41
N LEU A 96 -10.31 -6.18 11.46
CA LEU A 96 -10.49 -7.20 10.43
C LEU A 96 -11.73 -8.08 10.63
N VAL A 97 -12.23 -8.20 11.87
CA VAL A 97 -13.32 -9.12 12.23
C VAL A 97 -14.49 -8.37 12.86
N LYS A 98 -14.32 -7.79 14.06
CA LYS A 98 -15.44 -7.25 14.84
C LYS A 98 -16.12 -6.07 14.14
N ASP A 99 -15.33 -5.11 13.68
CA ASP A 99 -15.77 -3.87 13.04
C ASP A 99 -15.58 -3.91 11.52
N PHE A 100 -15.49 -5.11 10.92
CA PHE A 100 -15.25 -5.29 9.48
C PHE A 100 -16.20 -4.48 8.60
N THR A 101 -17.41 -4.20 9.07
CA THR A 101 -18.40 -3.37 8.35
C THR A 101 -17.90 -1.97 8.01
N HIS A 102 -17.01 -1.40 8.85
CA HIS A 102 -16.38 -0.10 8.62
C HIS A 102 -15.13 -0.18 7.72
N PHE A 103 -14.52 -1.37 7.62
CA PHE A 103 -13.23 -1.60 6.97
C PHE A 103 -13.31 -2.55 5.75
N GLN A 104 -14.45 -2.55 5.05
CA GLN A 104 -14.68 -3.47 3.92
C GLN A 104 -13.75 -3.22 2.72
N ASP A 105 -13.36 -1.96 2.51
CA ASP A 105 -12.64 -1.52 1.31
C ASP A 105 -11.12 -1.49 1.54
N ARG A 106 -10.35 -1.98 0.55
CA ARG A 106 -8.89 -2.13 0.63
C ARG A 106 -8.08 -0.91 0.16
N GLY A 107 -8.72 0.26 0.00
CA GLY A 107 -8.01 1.53 -0.22
C GLY A 107 -7.42 1.81 -1.61
N ASN A 108 -7.63 0.95 -2.62
CA ASN A 108 -7.08 1.11 -3.97
C ASN A 108 -7.84 2.16 -4.82
N PRO A 109 -7.16 3.07 -5.55
CA PRO A 109 -7.82 4.05 -6.42
C PRO A 109 -8.66 3.35 -7.51
N ARG A 110 -9.82 3.94 -7.83
CA ARG A 110 -10.74 3.40 -8.84
C ARG A 110 -10.52 4.15 -10.15
N THR A 111 -9.94 3.49 -11.16
CA THR A 111 -9.86 4.05 -12.51
C THR A 111 -10.99 3.45 -13.35
N LYS A 112 -11.85 4.31 -13.93
CA LYS A 112 -13.03 3.86 -14.70
C LYS A 112 -12.70 2.93 -15.90
N ARG A 113 -11.45 2.95 -16.38
CA ARG A 113 -10.95 2.16 -17.52
C ARG A 113 -10.03 0.99 -17.13
N ASP A 114 -9.87 0.67 -15.84
CA ASP A 114 -8.96 -0.40 -15.42
C ASP A 114 -9.59 -1.77 -15.63
N LEU A 115 -9.15 -2.50 -16.66
CA LEU A 115 -9.56 -3.88 -16.94
C LEU A 115 -9.22 -4.83 -15.79
N PHE A 116 -8.15 -4.54 -15.04
CA PHE A 116 -7.76 -5.32 -13.87
C PHE A 116 -8.53 -4.95 -12.61
N SER A 117 -9.38 -3.91 -12.61
CA SER A 117 -10.16 -3.50 -11.43
C SER A 117 -11.35 -4.42 -11.12
N LYS A 118 -11.71 -5.32 -12.05
CA LYS A 118 -12.85 -6.24 -11.91
C LYS A 118 -12.52 -7.56 -11.19
N ASN A 119 -11.40 -7.63 -10.47
CA ASN A 119 -11.06 -8.80 -9.66
C ASN A 119 -11.59 -8.69 -8.23
N LEU A 120 -11.76 -9.83 -7.55
CA LEU A 120 -12.31 -9.90 -6.20
C LEU A 120 -11.53 -9.05 -5.18
N PHE A 121 -10.23 -8.85 -5.35
CA PHE A 121 -9.41 -8.07 -4.41
C PHE A 121 -9.52 -6.55 -4.60
N ARG A 122 -10.05 -6.08 -5.75
CA ARG A 122 -10.25 -4.66 -6.06
C ARG A 122 -11.70 -4.20 -6.00
N LEU A 123 -12.65 -5.14 -6.05
CA LEU A 123 -14.07 -4.85 -5.84
C LEU A 123 -14.34 -4.37 -4.42
N ARG A 124 -15.45 -3.62 -4.26
CA ARG A 124 -15.82 -2.94 -3.02
C ARG A 124 -17.28 -3.18 -2.64
N GLY A 125 -17.58 -3.01 -1.36
CA GLY A 125 -18.94 -3.07 -0.80
C GLY A 125 -19.78 -4.26 -1.29
N ARG A 126 -21.02 -3.97 -1.75
CA ARG A 126 -22.00 -5.00 -2.14
C ARG A 126 -21.56 -5.87 -3.32
N ILE A 127 -20.87 -5.29 -4.31
CA ILE A 127 -20.41 -6.02 -5.50
C ILE A 127 -19.35 -7.05 -5.11
N TRP A 128 -18.39 -6.63 -4.27
CA TRP A 128 -17.40 -7.54 -3.69
C TRP A 128 -18.07 -8.68 -2.91
N ARG A 129 -19.03 -8.35 -2.04
CA ARG A 129 -19.74 -9.33 -1.22
C ARG A 129 -20.47 -10.36 -2.08
N ALA A 130 -21.18 -9.91 -3.11
CA ALA A 130 -21.91 -10.79 -4.02
C ALA A 130 -20.95 -11.73 -4.78
N LEU A 131 -19.83 -11.21 -5.31
CA LEU A 131 -18.85 -12.06 -6.00
C LEU A 131 -18.17 -13.05 -5.05
N ARG A 132 -17.81 -12.62 -3.83
CA ARG A 132 -17.24 -13.51 -2.81
C ARG A 132 -18.20 -14.65 -2.48
N TYR A 133 -19.47 -14.36 -2.29
CA TYR A 133 -20.49 -15.36 -2.01
C TYR A 133 -20.60 -16.39 -3.14
N LYS A 134 -20.56 -15.94 -4.41
CA LYS A 134 -20.58 -16.83 -5.58
C LYS A 134 -19.34 -17.72 -5.70
N LEU A 135 -18.16 -17.24 -5.32
CA LEU A 135 -16.90 -17.97 -5.46
C LEU A 135 -16.57 -18.90 -4.28
N THR A 136 -17.09 -18.61 -3.09
CA THR A 136 -16.78 -19.37 -1.87
C THR A 136 -17.04 -20.89 -2.00
N PRO A 137 -18.17 -21.35 -2.61
CA PRO A 137 -18.45 -22.79 -2.75
C PRO A 137 -17.43 -23.57 -3.58
N THR A 138 -16.68 -22.91 -4.46
CA THR A 138 -15.67 -23.56 -5.31
C THR A 138 -14.47 -24.05 -4.51
N PHE A 139 -14.18 -23.43 -3.36
CA PHE A 139 -13.01 -23.74 -2.53
C PHE A 139 -13.36 -24.56 -1.28
N THR A 140 -14.40 -25.39 -1.37
CA THR A 140 -14.75 -26.35 -0.31
C THR A 140 -13.75 -27.51 -0.27
N THR A 141 -13.58 -28.13 0.90
CA THR A 141 -12.69 -29.30 1.07
C THR A 141 -12.97 -30.42 0.07
N GLY A 142 -14.25 -30.68 -0.25
CA GLY A 142 -14.63 -31.69 -1.24
C GLY A 142 -14.17 -31.34 -2.66
N LYS A 143 -14.36 -30.09 -3.09
CA LYS A 143 -13.89 -29.62 -4.42
C LYS A 143 -12.37 -29.61 -4.51
N LEU A 144 -11.68 -29.13 -3.46
CA LEU A 144 -10.22 -29.12 -3.39
C LEU A 144 -9.62 -30.53 -3.46
N ARG A 145 -10.21 -31.50 -2.76
CA ARG A 145 -9.80 -32.91 -2.85
C ARG A 145 -9.94 -33.44 -4.28
N GLY A 146 -11.03 -33.10 -4.97
CA GLY A 146 -11.24 -33.49 -6.37
C GLY A 146 -10.24 -32.86 -7.35
N MET A 147 -9.67 -31.69 -7.02
CA MET A 147 -8.65 -31.02 -7.84
C MET A 147 -7.22 -31.51 -7.56
N PHE A 148 -7.00 -32.20 -6.44
CA PHE A 148 -5.68 -32.55 -5.94
C PHE A 148 -4.85 -33.37 -6.94
N GLU A 149 -5.48 -34.36 -7.58
CA GLU A 149 -4.81 -35.23 -8.55
C GLU A 149 -4.29 -34.42 -9.76
N GLN A 150 -5.11 -33.51 -10.29
CA GLN A 150 -4.72 -32.66 -11.41
C GLN A 150 -3.56 -31.72 -11.04
N ILE A 151 -3.62 -31.13 -9.84
CA ILE A 151 -2.56 -30.26 -9.33
C ILE A 151 -1.25 -31.04 -9.17
N SER A 152 -1.31 -32.26 -8.62
CA SER A 152 -0.14 -33.12 -8.42
C SER A 152 0.50 -33.49 -9.75
N LYS A 153 -0.32 -33.93 -10.71
CA LYS A 153 0.15 -34.25 -12.07
C LYS A 153 0.80 -33.03 -12.74
N SER A 154 0.26 -31.83 -12.59
CA SER A 154 0.91 -30.62 -13.12
C SER A 154 2.22 -30.30 -12.42
N GLY A 155 2.32 -30.56 -11.12
CA GLY A 155 3.53 -30.36 -10.33
C GLY A 155 4.68 -31.31 -10.70
N GLU A 156 4.37 -32.54 -11.10
CA GLU A 156 5.36 -33.51 -11.59
C GLU A 156 5.94 -33.15 -12.96
N ASN A 157 5.25 -32.30 -13.73
CA ASN A 157 5.66 -31.86 -15.07
C ASN A 157 6.38 -30.49 -15.08
N LEU A 158 6.73 -29.97 -13.89
CA LEU A 158 7.51 -28.74 -13.70
C LEU A 158 8.96 -29.08 -13.33
#